data_AF-A0AAW0STA9-F1
#
_entry.id   AF-A0AAW0STA9-F1
#
_cell.length_a   1.000
_cell.length_b   1.000
_cell.length_c   1.000
_cell.angle_alpha   90.00
_cell.angle_beta   90.00
_cell.angle_gamma   90.00
#
_symmetry.space_group_name_H-M   'P 1'
#
loop_
_entity.id
_entity.type
_entity.pdbx_description
1 polymer ?
#
loop_
_entity_poly.entity_id
_entity_poly.type
_entity_poly.pdbx_seq_one_letter_code
_entity_poly.pdbx_strand_id
1 'polypeptide(L)'
;MEELDGDEKRLSFGGKYASRDIVQFVELRRHLGQRGGQHSQALLAKDVLAEIPQQLVSWMRTHGYQPRPPTVQGPLNTYGLE
;
A
#
# COMPACT_ATOMS: atom_id res chain seq x y z
N MET A 1 3.15 -18.11 2.39
CA MET A 1 2.86 -16.74 2.88
C MET A 1 2.44 -15.88 1.71
N GLU A 2 3.19 -15.91 0.61
CA GLU A 2 2.82 -15.28 -0.68
C GLU A 2 1.39 -15.66 -1.14
N GLU A 3 0.92 -16.91 -0.97
CA GLU A 3 -0.48 -17.25 -1.33
C GLU A 3 -1.58 -16.36 -0.66
N LEU A 4 -1.27 -15.70 0.46
CA LEU A 4 -2.21 -14.83 1.16
C LEU A 4 -2.20 -13.38 0.64
N ASP A 5 -1.19 -12.93 -0.11
CA ASP A 5 -1.06 -11.54 -0.58
C ASP A 5 -2.06 -11.18 -1.71
N GLY A 6 -2.80 -12.15 -2.23
CA GLY A 6 -3.99 -11.90 -3.04
C GLY A 6 -3.73 -11.26 -4.42
N ASP A 7 -2.46 -11.07 -4.80
CA ASP A 7 -2.01 -10.43 -6.04
C ASP A 7 -2.27 -11.31 -7.27
N GLU A 8 -1.88 -12.58 -7.18
CA GLU A 8 -2.03 -13.53 -8.28
C GLU A 8 -3.41 -14.19 -8.28
N LYS A 9 -3.94 -14.49 -7.09
CA LYS A 9 -5.15 -15.29 -6.93
C LYS A 9 -6.00 -14.81 -5.75
N ARG A 10 -7.29 -14.59 -6.03
CA ARG A 10 -8.28 -14.34 -4.98
C ARG A 10 -8.45 -15.57 -4.09
N LEU A 11 -8.27 -15.37 -2.78
CA LEU A 11 -8.62 -16.37 -1.78
C LEU A 11 -10.09 -16.76 -1.91
N SER A 12 -10.35 -18.07 -1.84
CA SER A 12 -11.70 -18.60 -1.97
C SER A 12 -11.91 -19.79 -1.04
N PHE A 13 -13.09 -19.88 -0.45
CA PHE A 13 -13.48 -21.01 0.39
C PHE A 13 -14.99 -21.25 0.27
N GLY A 14 -15.39 -22.50 0.08
CA GLY A 14 -16.81 -22.87 -0.01
C GLY A 14 -17.57 -22.17 -1.15
N GLY A 15 -16.93 -21.98 -2.31
CA GLY A 15 -17.53 -21.30 -3.47
C GLY A 15 -17.66 -19.78 -3.34
N LYS A 16 -17.13 -19.18 -2.26
CA LYS A 16 -17.06 -17.74 -2.07
C LYS A 16 -15.64 -17.26 -2.29
N TYR A 17 -15.52 -16.06 -2.86
CA TYR A 17 -14.23 -15.37 -3.04
C TYR A 17 -14.11 -14.22 -2.04
N ALA A 18 -12.88 -13.92 -1.64
CA ALA A 18 -12.55 -12.71 -0.91
C ALA A 18 -13.00 -11.49 -1.73
N SER A 19 -13.76 -10.60 -1.09
CA SER A 19 -14.29 -9.40 -1.75
C SER A 19 -13.18 -8.47 -2.22
N ARG A 20 -12.11 -8.39 -1.42
CA ARG A 20 -10.94 -7.57 -1.68
C ARG A 20 -9.70 -8.30 -1.19
N ASP A 21 -8.59 -7.96 -1.83
CA ASP A 21 -7.29 -8.21 -1.26
C ASP A 21 -6.98 -7.09 -0.24
N ILE A 22 -6.51 -7.49 0.94
CA ILE A 22 -6.23 -6.66 2.11
C ILE A 22 -5.01 -7.16 2.89
N VAL A 23 -4.30 -8.18 2.38
CA VAL A 23 -3.19 -8.83 3.07
C VAL A 23 -1.94 -8.61 2.25
N GLN A 24 -0.84 -8.28 2.90
CA GLN A 24 0.46 -8.09 2.25
C GLN A 24 1.50 -8.91 3.02
N PHE A 25 2.38 -9.58 2.30
CA PHE A 25 3.51 -10.30 2.88
C PHE A 25 4.85 -9.72 2.41
N VAL A 26 5.66 -9.26 3.35
CA VAL A 26 7.04 -8.81 3.09
C VAL A 26 8.03 -9.60 3.92
N GLU A 27 8.99 -10.22 3.24
CA GLU A 27 10.06 -10.97 3.90
C GLU A 27 11.07 -10.03 4.58
N LEU A 28 10.87 -9.77 5.88
CA LEU A 28 11.76 -8.91 6.68
C LEU A 28 13.26 -9.22 6.50
N ARG A 29 13.64 -10.51 6.39
CA ARG A 29 15.04 -10.93 6.24
C ARG A 29 15.71 -10.37 4.99
N ARG A 30 14.97 -10.14 3.89
CA ARG A 30 15.52 -9.53 2.66
C ARG A 30 15.96 -8.08 2.87
N HIS A 31 15.44 -7.43 3.92
CA HIS A 31 15.77 -6.06 4.29
C HIS A 31 16.78 -5.98 5.45
N LEU A 32 17.07 -7.11 6.10
CA LEU A 32 18.04 -7.20 7.18
C LEU A 32 19.43 -7.56 6.60
N GLY A 33 20.19 -6.53 6.23
CA GLY A 33 21.61 -6.64 5.91
C GLY A 33 21.95 -6.28 4.46
N GLN A 34 22.70 -5.18 4.31
CA GLN A 34 23.82 -4.97 3.35
C GLN A 34 24.29 -3.51 3.37
N ARG A 35 23.48 -2.53 3.83
CA ARG A 35 23.88 -1.12 4.01
C ARG A 35 23.09 -0.50 5.18
N GLY A 36 23.67 0.48 5.88
CA GLY A 36 23.28 0.96 7.21
C GLY A 36 21.78 1.14 7.50
N GLY A 37 21.42 1.00 8.78
CA GLY A 37 20.07 0.71 9.31
C GLY A 37 18.91 1.61 8.85
N GLN A 38 19.15 2.84 8.37
CA GLN A 38 18.08 3.71 7.87
C GLN A 38 17.65 3.36 6.44
N HIS A 39 18.58 3.00 5.55
CA HIS A 39 18.23 2.62 4.17
C HIS A 39 17.46 1.29 4.13
N SER A 40 17.81 0.34 5.00
CA SER A 40 17.05 -0.90 5.16
C SER A 40 15.63 -0.66 5.64
N GLN A 41 15.40 0.32 6.53
CA GLN A 41 14.08 0.63 7.04
C GLN A 41 13.19 1.29 5.96
N ALA A 42 13.76 2.21 5.18
CA ALA A 42 13.04 2.87 4.10
C ALA A 42 12.61 1.87 3.01
N LEU A 43 13.47 0.92 2.64
CA LEU A 43 13.15 -0.13 1.67
C LEU A 43 12.09 -1.09 2.20
N LEU A 44 12.19 -1.50 3.46
CA LEU A 44 11.15 -2.32 4.10
C LEU A 44 9.80 -1.58 4.10
N ALA A 45 9.79 -0.30 4.49
CA ALA A 45 8.57 0.50 4.51
C ALA A 45 7.97 0.67 3.10
N LYS A 46 8.82 0.88 2.09
CA LYS A 46 8.39 0.96 0.70
C LYS A 46 7.65 -0.31 0.28
N ASP A 47 8.24 -1.47 0.52
CA ASP A 47 7.67 -2.74 0.06
C ASP A 47 6.41 -3.10 0.88
N VAL A 48 6.39 -2.82 2.18
CA VAL A 48 5.20 -3.03 3.04
C VAL A 48 4.02 -2.14 2.64
N LEU A 49 4.28 -0.90 2.22
CA LEU A 49 3.23 0.09 1.94
C LEU A 49 2.83 0.17 0.46
N ALA A 50 3.47 -0.60 -0.42
CA ALA A 50 3.34 -0.47 -1.87
C ALA A 50 1.88 -0.53 -2.37
N GLU A 51 1.04 -1.36 -1.74
CA GLU A 51 -0.33 -1.62 -2.19
C GLU A 51 -1.40 -0.79 -1.49
N ILE A 52 -1.08 -0.18 -0.34
CA ILE A 52 -2.03 0.61 0.44
C ILE A 52 -2.74 1.68 -0.41
N PRO A 53 -2.07 2.42 -1.32
CA PRO A 53 -2.75 3.38 -2.19
C PRO A 53 -3.85 2.75 -3.05
N GLN A 54 -3.57 1.61 -3.69
CA GLN A 54 -4.53 0.94 -4.56
C GLN A 54 -5.68 0.30 -3.76
N GLN A 55 -5.36 -0.33 -2.62
CA GLN A 55 -6.36 -0.91 -1.72
C GLN A 55 -7.33 0.16 -1.18
N LEU A 56 -6.80 1.33 -0.79
CA LEU A 56 -7.61 2.46 -0.30
C LEU A 56 -8.53 3.01 -1.39
N VAL A 57 -7.98 3.32 -2.57
CA VAL A 57 -8.75 3.88 -3.69
C VAL A 57 -9.82 2.90 -4.16
N SER A 58 -9.50 1.61 -4.23
CA SER A 58 -10.46 0.54 -4.53
C SER A 58 -11.63 0.52 -3.54
N TRP A 59 -11.35 0.65 -2.24
CA TRP A 59 -12.38 0.74 -1.22
C TRP A 59 -13.25 1.98 -1.37
N MET A 60 -12.64 3.15 -1.56
CA MET A 60 -13.37 4.41 -1.72
C MET A 60 -14.33 4.34 -2.91
N ARG A 61 -13.85 3.83 -4.06
CA ARG A 61 -14.67 3.67 -5.27
C ARG A 61 -15.85 2.73 -5.06
N THR A 62 -15.64 1.58 -4.42
CA THR A 62 -16.71 0.60 -4.16
C THR A 62 -17.79 1.13 -3.21
N HIS A 63 -17.47 2.12 -2.38
CA HIS A 63 -18.41 2.74 -1.44
C HIS A 63 -18.91 4.12 -1.89
N GLY A 64 -18.55 4.56 -3.10
CA GLY A 64 -19.00 5.84 -3.66
C GLY A 64 -18.38 7.08 -2.98
N TYR A 65 -17.27 6.94 -2.24
CA TYR A 65 -16.57 8.07 -1.65
C TYR A 65 -15.77 8.82 -2.72
N GLN A 66 -16.04 10.12 -2.84
CA GLN A 66 -15.30 11.02 -3.73
C GLN A 66 -14.24 11.81 -2.94
N PRO A 67 -13.07 12.09 -3.53
CA PRO A 67 -12.10 13.01 -2.94
C PRO A 67 -12.76 14.36 -2.66
N ARG A 68 -12.45 14.95 -1.51
CA ARG A 68 -12.83 16.34 -1.25
C ARG A 68 -12.03 17.27 -2.16
N PRO A 69 -12.60 18.40 -2.62
CA PRO A 69 -11.82 19.39 -3.33
C PRO A 69 -10.64 19.83 -2.47
N PRO A 70 -9.47 20.15 -3.07
CA PRO A 70 -8.33 20.64 -2.33
C PRO A 70 -8.72 21.85 -1.48
N THR A 71 -8.61 21.73 -0.16
CA THR A 71 -8.73 22.89 0.72
C THR A 71 -7.44 23.67 0.59
N VAL A 72 -7.43 24.71 -0.23
CA VAL A 72 -6.34 25.70 -0.28
C VAL A 72 -6.37 26.49 1.03
N GLN A 73 -5.92 25.89 2.13
CA GLN A 73 -5.76 26.54 3.43
C GLN A 73 -4.45 26.08 4.06
N GLY A 74 -3.36 26.44 3.39
CA GLY A 74 -1.99 26.34 3.84
C GLY A 74 -1.14 27.12 2.84
N PRO A 75 -0.04 27.79 3.24
CA PRO A 75 0.79 28.52 2.30
C PRO A 75 1.18 27.58 1.17
N LEU A 76 1.15 28.09 -0.07
CA LEU A 76 1.66 27.38 -1.24
C LEU A 76 3.09 26.93 -0.94
N ASN A 77 3.26 25.71 -0.44
CA ASN A 77 4.53 25.01 -0.55
C ASN A 77 4.64 24.64 -2.02
N THR A 78 5.07 25.62 -2.81
CA THR A 78 5.97 25.41 -3.93
C THR A 78 7.05 24.46 -3.39
N TYR A 79 6.93 23.17 -3.69
CA TYR A 79 8.07 22.27 -3.57
C TYR A 79 9.15 22.89 -4.46
N GLY A 80 10.07 23.60 -3.81
CA GLY A 80 11.18 24.30 -4.43
C GLY A 80 12.08 23.30 -5.12
N LEU A 81 11.72 22.99 -6.36
CA LEU A 81 12.62 22.50 -7.38
C LEU A 81 12.86 23.70 -8.31
N GLU A 82 13.72 24.62 -7.85
CA GLU A 82 14.75 25.18 -8.73
C GLU A 82 15.95 24.23 -8.69
#